data_AF-A0A2D5MSP6-F1
#
_entry.id   AF-A0A2D5MSP6-F1
#
_cell.length_a   1.000
_cell.length_b   1.000
_cell.length_c   1.000
_cell.angle_alpha   90.00
_cell.angle_beta   90.00
_cell.angle_gamma   90.00
#
_symmetry.space_group_name_H-M   'P 1'
#
loop_
_entity.id
_entity.type
_entity.pdbx_description
1 polymer ?
#
loop_
_entity_poly.entity_id
_entity_poly.type
_entity_poly.pdbx_seq_one_letter_code
_entity_poly.pdbx_strand_id
1 'polypeptide(L)'
;MATKIKPYRTEVATRIPSAGNMDVGELAMNIQDGKFFTKTTSGLIKELGGAGSVSLQDVTANNAITDQNITMNGSHFIFEGNLENAFETILQVEEPTADNVLKLPNSSGTIGTQDDALAYSVVFGS
;
A
#
# COMPACT_ATOMS: atom_id res chain seq x y z
N MET A 1 -32.19 6.84 -20.14
CA MET A 1 -31.69 5.81 -21.08
C MET A 1 -30.32 5.36 -20.57
N ALA A 2 -30.05 4.06 -20.48
CA ALA A 2 -28.74 3.55 -20.06
C ALA A 2 -27.93 3.11 -21.28
N THR A 3 -26.68 3.57 -21.38
CA THR A 3 -25.74 3.15 -22.43
C THR A 3 -24.81 2.09 -21.86
N LYS A 4 -24.67 0.94 -22.54
CA LYS A 4 -23.71 -0.11 -22.18
C LYS A 4 -22.41 0.11 -22.95
N ILE A 5 -21.32 0.36 -22.24
CA ILE A 5 -19.96 0.34 -22.81
C ILE A 5 -19.34 -1.02 -22.49
N LYS A 6 -18.82 -1.71 -23.51
CA LYS A 6 -18.11 -2.98 -23.35
C LYS A 6 -16.62 -2.75 -23.63
N PRO A 7 -15.73 -2.82 -22.63
CA PRO A 7 -14.30 -2.76 -22.87
C PRO A 7 -13.82 -4.03 -23.61
N TYR A 8 -12.67 -3.94 -24.27
CA TYR A 8 -11.97 -5.13 -24.74
C TYR A 8 -11.65 -6.01 -23.54
N ARG A 9 -11.83 -7.33 -23.64
CA ARG A 9 -11.75 -8.19 -22.44
C ARG A 9 -11.05 -9.51 -22.66
N THR A 10 -10.46 -10.01 -21.58
CA THR A 10 -10.00 -11.39 -21.46
C THR A 10 -10.54 -12.02 -20.18
N GLU A 11 -10.75 -13.32 -20.22
CA GLU A 11 -11.26 -14.13 -19.11
C GLU A 11 -10.19 -15.15 -18.64
N VAL A 12 -8.98 -15.07 -19.20
CA VAL A 12 -7.86 -15.95 -18.85
C VAL A 12 -7.09 -15.30 -17.71
N ALA A 13 -6.93 -16.01 -16.59
CA ALA A 13 -6.16 -15.54 -15.43
C ALA A 13 -4.74 -15.09 -15.86
N THR A 14 -4.24 -14.02 -15.25
CA THR A 14 -2.93 -13.40 -15.50
C THR A 14 -2.71 -12.82 -16.91
N ARG A 15 -3.68 -12.95 -17.82
CA ARG A 15 -3.54 -12.46 -19.20
C ARG A 15 -3.59 -10.94 -19.24
N ILE A 16 -2.51 -10.34 -19.76
CA ILE A 16 -2.52 -8.95 -20.21
C ILE A 16 -3.12 -8.89 -21.62
N PRO A 17 -4.04 -7.94 -21.92
CA PRO A 17 -4.54 -7.69 -23.27
C PRO A 17 -3.41 -7.54 -24.31
N SER A 18 -3.63 -8.05 -25.52
CA SER A 18 -2.64 -7.93 -26.60
C SER A 18 -2.63 -6.52 -27.18
N ALA A 19 -1.47 -5.87 -27.20
CA ALA A 19 -1.30 -4.54 -27.81
C ALA A 19 -1.69 -4.50 -29.29
N GLY A 20 -1.55 -5.62 -30.02
CA GLY A 20 -1.95 -5.71 -31.43
C GLY A 20 -3.47 -5.75 -31.64
N ASN A 21 -4.24 -5.98 -30.58
CA ASN A 21 -5.70 -6.06 -30.62
C ASN A 21 -6.39 -4.86 -29.97
N MET A 22 -5.62 -3.84 -29.57
CA MET A 22 -6.14 -2.63 -28.95
C MET A 22 -5.68 -1.39 -29.71
N ASP A 23 -6.57 -0.40 -29.81
CA ASP A 23 -6.22 0.95 -30.24
C ASP A 23 -5.61 1.76 -29.08
N VAL A 24 -4.82 2.78 -29.42
CA VAL A 24 -4.24 3.69 -28.41
C VAL A 24 -5.37 4.39 -27.65
N GLY A 25 -5.32 4.35 -26.31
CA GLY A 25 -6.33 4.92 -25.43
C GLY A 25 -7.55 4.03 -25.18
N GLU A 26 -7.65 2.86 -25.84
CA GLU A 26 -8.74 1.92 -25.61
C GLU A 26 -8.70 1.35 -24.18
N LEU A 27 -9.86 1.16 -23.56
CA LEU A 27 -10.00 0.50 -22.26
C LEU A 27 -10.16 -1.00 -22.44
N ALA A 28 -9.36 -1.77 -21.68
CA ALA A 28 -9.48 -3.21 -21.60
C ALA A 28 -9.58 -3.70 -20.15
N MET A 29 -10.10 -4.92 -19.97
CA MET A 29 -10.24 -5.55 -18.67
C MET A 29 -9.87 -7.03 -18.72
N ASN A 30 -9.11 -7.50 -17.73
CA ASN A 30 -9.08 -8.91 -17.37
C ASN A 30 -10.16 -9.15 -16.31
N ILE A 31 -11.22 -9.85 -16.68
CA ILE A 31 -12.37 -10.08 -15.78
C ILE A 31 -12.00 -11.06 -14.67
N GLN A 32 -11.15 -12.05 -14.97
CA GLN A 32 -10.73 -13.05 -13.99
C GLN A 32 -9.85 -12.42 -12.90
N ASP A 33 -8.97 -11.51 -13.29
CA ASP A 33 -8.08 -10.82 -12.35
C ASP A 33 -8.65 -9.48 -11.86
N GLY A 34 -9.81 -9.04 -12.35
CA GLY A 34 -10.37 -7.72 -12.00
C GLY A 34 -9.44 -6.53 -12.33
N LYS A 35 -8.57 -6.66 -13.34
CA LYS A 35 -7.57 -5.64 -13.74
C LYS A 35 -8.05 -4.82 -14.95
N PHE A 36 -7.83 -3.50 -14.91
CA PHE A 36 -8.07 -2.57 -16.01
C PHE A 36 -6.77 -2.15 -16.68
N PHE A 37 -6.82 -2.04 -18.01
CA PHE A 37 -5.68 -1.74 -18.86
C PHE A 37 -6.01 -0.68 -19.91
N THR A 38 -4.98 -0.01 -20.42
CA THR A 38 -5.05 0.87 -21.60
C THR A 38 -3.79 0.74 -22.44
N LYS A 39 -3.91 0.98 -23.73
CA LYS A 39 -2.75 1.11 -24.62
C LYS A 39 -2.27 2.55 -24.62
N THR A 40 -1.02 2.77 -24.25
CA THR A 40 -0.42 4.10 -24.24
C THR A 40 -0.07 4.57 -25.66
N THR A 41 0.26 5.85 -25.83
CA THR A 41 0.74 6.42 -27.10
C THR A 41 2.04 5.77 -27.59
N SER A 42 2.82 5.18 -26.69
CA SER A 42 4.02 4.37 -27.01
C SER A 42 3.68 2.96 -27.51
N GLY A 43 2.40 2.61 -27.63
CA GLY A 43 1.93 1.31 -28.12
C GLY A 43 1.98 0.18 -27.09
N LEU A 44 2.37 0.45 -25.85
CA LEU A 44 2.47 -0.52 -24.76
C LEU A 44 1.16 -0.60 -23.96
N ILE A 45 0.87 -1.76 -23.37
CA ILE A 45 -0.25 -1.91 -22.43
C ILE A 45 0.19 -1.52 -21.02
N LYS A 46 -0.55 -0.62 -20.39
CA LYS A 46 -0.38 -0.19 -19.00
C LYS A 46 -1.58 -0.68 -18.18
N GLU A 47 -1.33 -1.17 -16.97
CA GLU A 47 -2.36 -1.40 -15.95
C GLU A 47 -2.69 -0.06 -15.26
N LEU A 48 -3.98 0.25 -15.14
CA LEU A 48 -4.51 1.51 -14.58
C LEU A 48 -5.08 1.33 -13.19
N GLY A 49 -5.37 0.09 -12.80
CA GLY A 49 -5.98 -0.27 -11.52
C GLY A 49 -6.62 -1.65 -11.58
N GLY A 50 -6.98 -2.21 -10.43
CA GLY A 50 -7.58 -3.53 -10.30
C GLY A 50 -6.85 -4.41 -9.29
N ALA A 51 -6.92 -5.75 -9.41
CA ALA A 51 -6.30 -6.64 -8.42
C ALA A 51 -4.76 -6.63 -8.41
N GLY A 52 -4.12 -5.77 -9.19
CA GLY A 52 -2.72 -5.40 -8.93
C GLY A 52 -2.72 -4.59 -7.64
N SER A 53 -2.17 -5.18 -6.58
CA SER A 53 -2.01 -4.50 -5.29
C SER A 53 -1.40 -3.12 -5.54
N VAL A 54 -2.14 -2.06 -5.22
CA VAL A 54 -1.56 -0.72 -5.14
C VAL A 54 -0.56 -0.79 -3.99
N SER A 55 0.73 -0.69 -4.28
CA SER A 55 1.75 -0.61 -3.24
C SER A 55 1.78 0.79 -2.63
N LEU A 56 2.28 0.93 -1.40
CA LEU A 56 2.51 2.27 -0.84
C LEU A 56 3.51 3.08 -1.70
N GLN A 57 4.41 2.42 -2.41
CA GLN A 57 5.32 3.06 -3.38
C GLN A 57 4.54 3.68 -4.54
N ASP A 58 3.53 3.00 -5.08
CA ASP A 58 2.66 3.56 -6.13
C ASP A 58 1.91 4.81 -5.63
N VAL A 59 1.47 4.78 -4.36
CA VAL A 59 0.74 5.91 -3.74
C VAL A 59 1.67 7.10 -3.50
N THR A 60 2.85 6.88 -2.93
CA THR A 60 3.80 7.94 -2.58
C THR A 60 4.49 8.54 -3.79
N ALA A 61 4.76 7.77 -4.85
CA ALA A 61 5.25 8.29 -6.12
C ALA A 61 4.27 9.31 -6.76
N ASN A 62 2.98 9.21 -6.43
CA ASN A 62 1.94 10.12 -6.87
C ASN A 62 1.68 11.30 -5.91
N ASN A 63 2.50 11.47 -4.86
CA ASN A 63 2.31 12.50 -3.82
C ASN A 63 0.92 12.48 -3.15
N ALA A 64 0.29 11.31 -3.08
CA ALA A 64 -1.02 11.19 -2.48
C ALA A 64 -0.96 11.32 -0.95
N ILE A 65 -2.02 11.89 -0.37
CA ILE A 65 -2.24 12.03 1.08
C ILE A 65 -3.58 11.38 1.41
N THR A 66 -3.68 10.73 2.57
CA THR A 66 -4.94 10.21 3.12
C THR A 66 -5.34 11.00 4.36
N ASP A 67 -6.60 11.43 4.42
CA ASP A 67 -7.28 11.92 5.62
C ASP A 67 -8.06 10.81 6.35
N GLN A 68 -8.03 9.60 5.80
CA GLN A 68 -8.67 8.41 6.35
C GLN A 68 -7.70 7.55 7.16
N ASN A 69 -8.25 6.81 8.13
CA ASN A 69 -7.49 5.82 8.91
C ASN A 69 -6.98 4.67 8.03
N ILE A 70 -5.78 4.18 8.33
CA ILE A 70 -5.19 2.98 7.74
C ILE A 70 -5.41 1.80 8.69
N THR A 71 -6.09 0.76 8.22
CA THR A 71 -6.32 -0.47 8.99
C THR A 71 -5.35 -1.56 8.56
N MET A 72 -4.57 -2.09 9.51
CA MET A 72 -3.70 -3.25 9.32
C MET A 72 -4.37 -4.48 9.92
N ASN A 73 -4.65 -5.51 9.11
CA ASN A 73 -5.31 -6.75 9.58
C ASN A 73 -4.29 -7.89 9.66
N GLY A 74 -3.68 -8.07 10.83
CA GLY A 74 -2.60 -9.04 11.04
C GLY A 74 -1.29 -8.70 10.31
N SER A 75 -1.15 -7.47 9.81
CA SER A 75 0.06 -6.95 9.15
C SER A 75 0.83 -6.00 10.06
N HIS A 76 2.10 -5.77 9.75
CA HIS A 76 3.01 -4.94 10.55
C HIS A 76 3.61 -3.81 9.71
N PHE A 77 4.12 -2.77 10.38
CA PHE A 77 5.05 -1.84 9.75
C PHE A 77 6.47 -2.36 9.93
N ILE A 78 7.21 -2.46 8.82
CA ILE A 78 8.61 -2.88 8.80
C ILE A 78 9.43 -1.66 8.39
N PHE A 79 10.40 -1.30 9.21
CA PHE A 79 11.30 -0.18 8.97
C PHE A 79 12.69 -0.71 8.69
N GLU A 80 13.17 -0.42 7.48
CA GLU A 80 14.56 -0.56 7.09
C GLU A 80 15.35 0.67 7.52
N GLY A 81 16.60 0.45 7.94
CA GLY A 81 17.55 1.54 8.10
C GLY A 81 18.05 2.06 6.75
N ASN A 82 19.11 2.87 6.78
CA ASN A 82 19.74 3.39 5.55
C ASN A 82 20.41 2.31 4.68
N LEU A 83 20.65 1.12 5.24
CA LEU A 83 21.29 0.01 4.57
C LEU A 83 20.28 -1.11 4.43
N GLU A 84 19.97 -1.51 3.21
CA GLU A 84 19.20 -2.73 2.94
C GLU A 84 20.06 -3.93 3.34
N ASN A 85 19.67 -4.59 4.42
CA ASN A 85 20.36 -5.77 4.94
C ASN A 85 19.34 -6.72 5.59
N ALA A 86 19.74 -7.47 6.62
CA ALA A 86 18.90 -8.46 7.29
C ALA A 86 18.53 -8.02 8.73
N PHE A 87 18.53 -6.71 8.99
CA PHE A 87 18.26 -6.14 10.30
C PHE A 87 17.16 -5.08 10.21
N GLU A 88 15.95 -5.47 10.62
CA GLU A 88 14.76 -4.63 10.54
C GLU A 88 14.21 -4.25 11.92
N THR A 89 13.47 -3.14 11.97
CA THR A 89 12.61 -2.81 13.12
C THR A 89 11.14 -3.03 12.74
N ILE A 90 10.40 -3.79 13.57
CA ILE A 90 9.00 -4.12 13.31
C ILE A 90 8.13 -3.46 14.37
N LEU A 91 7.15 -2.65 13.93
CA LEU A 91 6.05 -2.20 14.79
C LEU A 91 4.86 -3.16 14.59
N GLN A 92 4.64 -3.97 15.62
CA GLN A 92 3.56 -4.96 15.68
C GLN A 92 2.60 -4.67 16.84
N VAL A 93 1.37 -5.15 16.69
CA VAL A 93 0.33 -5.10 17.73
C VAL A 93 0.11 -6.54 18.21
N GLU A 94 0.26 -6.78 19.51
CA GLU A 94 -0.18 -8.04 20.12
C GLU A 94 -1.70 -8.11 20.13
N GLU A 95 -2.26 -9.32 20.13
CA GLU A 95 -3.71 -9.54 20.09
C GLU A 95 -4.42 -8.72 21.18
N PRO A 96 -5.22 -7.70 20.81
CA PRO A 96 -5.86 -6.84 21.78
C PRO A 96 -7.06 -7.55 22.40
N THR A 97 -7.17 -7.51 23.73
CA THR A 97 -8.35 -8.03 24.46
C THR A 97 -9.50 -7.02 24.58
N ALA A 98 -9.26 -5.77 24.15
CA ALA A 98 -10.22 -4.67 24.07
C ALA A 98 -9.67 -3.57 23.14
N ASP A 99 -10.49 -2.56 22.81
CA ASP A 99 -10.07 -1.41 22.01
C ASP A 99 -9.00 -0.59 22.75
N ASN A 100 -7.85 -0.39 22.12
CA ASN A 100 -6.73 0.38 22.68
C ASN A 100 -6.39 1.58 21.78
N VAL A 101 -6.00 2.69 22.39
CA VAL A 101 -5.52 3.90 21.68
C VAL A 101 -4.17 4.31 22.23
N LEU A 102 -3.14 4.25 21.37
CA LEU A 102 -1.80 4.77 21.67
C LEU A 102 -1.64 6.16 21.03
N LYS A 103 -1.16 7.14 21.81
CA LYS A 103 -0.92 8.51 21.33
C LYS A 103 0.56 8.85 21.41
N LEU A 104 1.10 9.46 20.36
CA LEU A 104 2.44 10.05 20.40
C LEU A 104 2.39 11.38 21.18
N PRO A 105 3.46 11.71 21.94
CA PRO A 105 3.60 13.04 22.53
C PRO A 105 3.67 14.12 21.45
N ASN A 106 3.15 15.31 21.76
CA ASN A 106 3.35 16.50 20.94
C ASN A 106 4.73 17.13 21.22
N SER A 107 5.79 16.36 20.98
CA SER A 107 7.17 16.79 21.16
C SER A 107 8.08 16.03 20.23
N SER A 108 9.10 16.69 19.68
CA SER A 108 10.17 16.01 18.94
C SER A 108 11.05 15.21 19.88
N GLY A 109 11.54 14.06 19.42
CA GLY A 109 12.44 13.19 20.18
C GLY A 109 12.49 11.78 19.60
N THR A 110 13.26 10.92 20.26
CA THR A 110 13.32 9.49 19.96
C THR A 110 12.30 8.75 20.82
N ILE A 111 11.56 7.80 20.24
CA ILE A 111 10.70 6.90 21.00
C ILE A 111 11.60 5.86 21.68
N GLY A 112 11.55 5.79 23.01
CA GLY A 112 12.32 4.83 23.80
C GLY A 112 11.65 3.46 23.89
N THR A 113 12.46 2.42 24.08
CA THR A 113 12.00 1.07 24.41
C THR A 113 11.93 0.87 25.93
N GLN A 114 11.38 -0.25 26.40
CA GLN A 114 11.21 -0.52 27.83
C GLN A 114 12.53 -0.48 28.61
N ASP A 115 13.64 -0.87 27.99
CA ASP A 115 14.98 -0.79 28.59
C ASP A 115 15.49 0.66 28.70
N ASP A 116 15.11 1.54 27.78
CA ASP A 116 15.41 2.98 27.85
C ASP A 116 14.64 3.67 29.00
N ALA A 117 13.45 3.17 29.32
CA ALA A 117 12.60 3.74 30.37
C ALA A 117 13.18 3.53 31.78
N LEU A 118 13.93 2.44 32.02
CA LEU A 118 14.63 2.21 33.29
C LEU A 118 15.78 3.22 33.52
N ALA A 119 16.42 3.69 32.45
CA ALA A 119 17.41 4.75 32.54
C ALA A 119 16.76 6.10 32.89
N TYR A 120 15.54 6.37 32.41
CA TYR A 120 14.80 7.60 32.71
C TYR A 120 14.18 7.63 34.11
N SER A 121 13.67 6.50 34.63
CA SER A 121 13.06 6.45 35.97
C SER A 121 14.07 6.68 37.09
N VAL A 122 15.32 6.23 36.91
CA VAL A 122 16.42 6.45 37.86
C VAL A 122 16.83 7.93 37.93
N VAL A 123 16.67 8.69 36.85
CA VAL A 123 17.07 10.11 36.80
C VAL A 123 16.02 11.04 37.41
N PHE A 124 14.73 10.69 37.35
CA PHE A 124 13.67 11.59 37.81
C PHE A 124 12.86 11.12 39.03
N GLY A 125 13.05 9.90 39.53
CA GLY A 125 12.37 9.39 40.72
C GLY A 125 10.86 9.28 40.50
N SER A 126 10.36 8.05 40.42
CA SER A 126 8.91 7.76 40.43
C SER A 126 8.22 8.35 41.66
#